data_AF-A0A949P9D9-F1
#
_entry.id   AF-A0A949P9D9-F1
#
_cell.length_a   1.000
_cell.length_b   1.000
_cell.length_c   1.000
_cell.angle_alpha   90.00
_cell.angle_beta   90.00
_cell.angle_gamma   90.00
#
_symmetry.space_group_name_H-M   'P 1'
#
loop_
_entity.id
_entity.type
_entity.pdbx_description
1 polymer ?
#
loop_
_entity_poly.entity_id
_entity_poly.type
_entity_poly.pdbx_seq_one_letter_code
_entity_poly.pdbx_strand_id
1 'polypeptide(L)'
;MEADESPSLTAKRPQSFDTPRGLRRAGRYFLLASVSFIVLFPVYTTVIASLKPGDKVLHNPLIPGSFTLEVLVDAWTDGRLGRYLFNSLVVAVVVTLFQVFTSVLAAYAFAILDFPGKNVLFMLFVATLLVPLEATLVVNYDTVDSLGWVNTYAGLAVPFLA
;
A
#
# COMPACT_ATOMS: atom_id res chain seq x y z
N MET A 1 59.22 10.41 48.88
CA MET A 1 59.60 11.31 47.79
C MET A 1 59.77 10.43 46.57
N GLU A 2 58.93 10.69 45.57
CA GLU A 2 58.83 10.08 44.24
C GLU A 2 58.67 8.54 44.13
N ALA A 3 57.82 7.97 43.28
CA ALA A 3 56.92 8.53 42.28
C ALA A 3 55.82 7.50 41.96
N ASP A 4 54.66 8.06 41.63
CA ASP A 4 53.53 7.47 40.93
C ASP A 4 53.96 6.91 39.56
N GLU A 5 53.74 5.62 39.33
CA GLU A 5 53.64 5.06 37.97
C GLU A 5 52.44 4.12 37.88
N SER A 6 51.28 4.76 37.82
CA SER A 6 50.04 4.18 37.31
C SER A 6 50.25 3.73 35.84
N PRO A 7 50.05 2.45 35.48
CA PRO A 7 50.21 2.02 34.09
C PRO A 7 49.13 2.64 33.20
N SER A 8 49.60 3.44 32.24
CA SER A 8 48.85 4.17 31.23
C SER A 8 47.74 3.33 30.58
N LEU A 9 46.49 3.80 30.74
CA LEU A 9 45.34 3.33 29.97
C LEU A 9 45.62 3.47 28.47
N THR A 10 45.89 2.35 27.81
CA THR A 10 46.06 2.27 26.36
C THR A 10 44.71 2.52 25.70
N ALA A 11 44.39 3.79 25.46
CA ALA A 11 43.19 4.20 24.76
C ALA A 11 43.14 3.54 23.36
N LYS A 12 42.20 2.61 23.18
CA LYS A 12 41.89 1.99 21.90
C LYS A 12 41.39 3.08 20.96
N ARG A 13 42.22 3.46 19.97
CA ARG A 13 41.86 4.47 18.95
C ARG A 13 40.50 4.12 18.33
N PRO A 14 39.57 5.07 18.18
CA PRO A 14 38.33 4.82 17.46
C PRO A 14 38.66 4.47 16.01
N GLN A 15 38.15 3.34 15.53
CA GLN A 15 38.25 2.97 14.13
C GLN A 15 37.51 4.03 13.31
N SER A 16 38.28 4.85 12.60
CA SER A 16 37.77 5.75 11.58
C SER A 16 37.14 4.91 10.47
N PHE A 17 35.81 4.93 10.38
CA PHE A 17 35.11 4.41 9.21
C PHE A 17 35.31 5.38 8.04
N ASP A 18 36.49 5.30 7.41
CA ASP A 18 36.79 5.95 6.14
C ASP A 18 35.91 5.32 5.06
N THR A 19 34.73 5.90 4.88
CA THR A 19 33.84 5.57 3.77
C THR A 19 34.02 6.66 2.73
N PRO A 20 34.11 6.35 1.41
CA PRO A 20 33.93 7.36 0.37
C PRO A 20 32.44 7.78 0.35
N ARG A 21 32.05 8.67 1.29
CA ARG A 21 30.65 8.99 1.64
C ARG A 21 29.96 9.90 0.64
N GLY A 22 30.68 10.74 -0.11
CA GLY A 22 30.07 11.77 -0.96
C GLY A 22 29.41 11.19 -2.21
N LEU A 23 30.19 10.52 -3.06
CA LEU A 23 29.76 10.10 -4.40
C LEU A 23 28.69 9.01 -4.37
N ARG A 24 28.82 8.02 -3.47
CA ARG A 24 27.83 6.95 -3.32
C ARG A 24 26.51 7.44 -2.70
N ARG A 25 26.56 8.44 -1.82
CA ARG A 25 25.34 9.10 -1.31
C ARG A 25 24.69 9.97 -2.38
N ALA A 26 25.48 10.77 -3.10
CA ALA A 26 24.98 11.59 -4.21
C ALA A 26 24.31 10.74 -5.29
N GLY A 27 24.92 9.62 -5.69
CA GLY A 27 24.31 8.67 -6.63
C GLY A 27 23.00 8.06 -6.10
N ARG A 28 22.94 7.70 -4.82
CA ARG A 28 21.71 7.20 -4.19
C ARG A 28 20.60 8.25 -4.18
N TYR A 29 20.91 9.50 -3.82
CA TYR A 29 19.91 10.58 -3.81
C TYR A 29 19.44 10.93 -5.22
N PHE A 30 20.34 10.91 -6.21
CA PHE A 30 19.97 11.11 -7.61
C PHE A 30 19.01 10.02 -8.13
N LEU A 31 19.31 8.75 -7.81
CA LEU A 31 18.43 7.62 -8.15
C LEU A 31 17.06 7.76 -7.45
N LEU A 32 17.04 8.05 -6.16
CA LEU A 32 15.81 8.25 -5.40
C LEU A 32 14.98 9.43 -5.95
N ALA A 33 15.63 10.54 -6.29
CA ALA A 33 14.97 11.71 -6.89
C ALA A 33 14.37 11.37 -8.27
N SER A 34 15.10 10.62 -9.09
CA SER A 34 14.63 10.21 -10.42
C SER A 34 13.43 9.27 -10.34
N VAL A 35 13.49 8.26 -9.46
CA VAL A 35 12.38 7.32 -9.23
C VAL A 35 11.17 8.06 -8.66
N SER A 36 11.39 8.94 -7.68
CA SER A 36 10.33 9.78 -7.10
C SER A 36 9.65 10.62 -8.18
N PHE A 37 10.42 11.26 -9.06
CA PHE A 37 9.87 12.06 -10.15
C PHE A 37 8.99 11.22 -11.09
N ILE A 38 9.45 10.04 -11.51
CA ILE A 38 8.67 9.15 -12.39
C ILE A 38 7.35 8.73 -11.75
N VAL A 39 7.36 8.40 -10.45
CA VAL A 39 6.16 7.95 -9.72
C VAL A 39 5.20 9.12 -9.45
N LEU A 40 5.72 10.29 -9.10
CA LEU A 40 4.90 11.46 -8.76
C LEU A 40 4.36 12.18 -9.99
N PHE A 41 4.99 12.05 -11.15
CA PHE A 41 4.55 12.71 -12.37
C PHE A 41 3.08 12.44 -12.73
N PRO A 42 2.59 11.18 -12.82
CA PRO A 42 1.17 10.94 -13.10
C PRO A 42 0.25 11.49 -12.00
N VAL A 43 0.64 11.36 -10.73
CA VAL A 43 -0.12 11.93 -9.60
C VAL A 43 -0.24 13.44 -9.73
N TYR A 44 0.84 14.11 -10.09
CA TYR A 44 0.86 15.55 -10.36
C TYR A 44 -0.12 15.91 -11.47
N THR A 45 -0.13 15.18 -12.59
CA THR A 45 -1.07 15.47 -13.70
C THR A 45 -2.53 15.28 -13.29
N THR A 46 -2.84 14.29 -12.44
CA THR A 46 -4.20 14.08 -11.91
C THR A 46 -4.64 15.21 -10.98
N VAL A 47 -3.73 15.71 -10.13
CA VAL A 47 -4.00 16.85 -9.24
C VAL A 47 -4.20 18.13 -10.05
N ILE A 48 -3.39 18.35 -11.10
CA ILE A 48 -3.57 19.51 -11.98
C ILE A 48 -4.87 19.39 -12.78
N ALA A 49 -5.24 18.19 -13.22
CA ALA A 49 -6.51 17.94 -13.91
C ALA A 49 -7.73 18.23 -13.03
N SER A 50 -7.70 17.88 -11.74
CA SER A 50 -8.81 18.15 -10.81
C SER A 50 -9.00 19.64 -10.49
N LEU A 51 -8.00 20.47 -10.77
CA LEU A 51 -8.02 21.93 -10.57
C LEU A 51 -8.35 22.72 -11.84
N LYS A 52 -8.68 22.04 -12.95
CA LYS A 52 -9.05 22.67 -14.22
C LYS A 52 -10.57 22.63 -14.45
N PRO A 53 -11.09 23.56 -15.26
CA PRO A 53 -12.44 23.44 -15.81
C PRO A 53 -12.61 22.14 -16.60
N GLY A 54 -13.80 21.53 -16.52
CA GLY A 54 -14.09 20.21 -17.11
C GLY A 54 -13.86 20.14 -18.63
N ASP A 55 -14.08 21.25 -19.34
CA ASP A 55 -13.86 21.41 -20.78
C ASP A 55 -12.38 21.48 -21.18
N LYS A 56 -11.47 21.75 -20.23
CA LYS A 56 -10.04 21.94 -20.47
C LYS A 56 -9.14 20.89 -19.84
N VAL A 57 -9.71 19.82 -19.29
CA VAL A 57 -8.95 18.73 -18.63
C VAL A 57 -7.90 18.12 -19.56
N LEU A 58 -8.26 17.92 -20.84
CA LEU A 58 -7.36 17.34 -21.84
C LEU A 58 -6.39 18.36 -22.49
N HIS A 59 -6.58 19.65 -22.25
CA HIS A 59 -5.69 20.70 -22.76
C HIS A 59 -4.52 20.96 -21.80
N ASN A 60 -3.29 20.83 -22.31
CA ASN A 60 -2.01 21.07 -21.63
C ASN A 60 -1.88 20.37 -20.25
N PRO A 61 -1.37 19.13 -20.17
CA PRO A 61 -1.38 18.33 -18.94
C PRO A 61 -0.49 18.88 -17.81
N LEU A 62 0.42 19.81 -18.10
CA LEU A 62 1.46 20.23 -17.17
C LEU A 62 1.10 21.47 -16.36
N ILE A 63 0.29 22.40 -16.89
CA ILE A 63 0.00 23.66 -16.21
C ILE A 63 -1.48 24.00 -16.37
N PRO A 64 -2.20 24.33 -15.28
CA PRO A 64 -3.58 24.80 -15.37
C PRO A 64 -3.59 26.22 -15.93
N GLY A 65 -4.30 26.43 -17.05
CA GLY A 65 -4.50 27.78 -17.60
C GLY A 65 -5.41 28.65 -16.74
N SER A 66 -6.31 28.03 -15.97
CA SER A 66 -7.20 28.65 -15.00
C SER A 66 -7.45 27.66 -13.86
N PHE A 67 -7.43 28.14 -12.61
CA PHE A 67 -7.70 27.34 -11.43
C PHE A 67 -9.18 27.39 -11.07
N THR A 68 -9.82 26.23 -10.96
CA THR A 68 -11.22 26.08 -10.57
C THR A 68 -11.42 24.83 -9.72
N LEU A 69 -12.35 24.88 -8.77
CA LEU A 69 -12.75 23.72 -7.97
C LEU A 69 -14.08 23.12 -8.43
N GLU A 70 -14.65 23.63 -9.52
CA GLU A 70 -15.96 23.24 -10.05
C GLU A 70 -16.06 21.73 -10.27
N VAL A 71 -15.09 21.12 -10.95
CA VAL A 71 -15.03 19.66 -11.18
C VAL A 71 -15.07 18.86 -9.87
N LEU A 72 -14.44 19.37 -8.80
CA LEU A 72 -14.44 18.70 -7.50
C LEU A 72 -15.79 18.85 -6.79
N VAL A 73 -16.42 20.02 -6.89
CA VAL A 73 -17.77 20.28 -6.35
C VAL A 73 -18.78 19.42 -7.09
N ASP A 74 -18.75 19.40 -8.42
CA ASP A 74 -19.63 18.60 -9.27
C ASP A 74 -19.46 17.10 -8.99
N ALA A 75 -18.23 16.63 -8.81
CA ALA A 75 -17.99 15.25 -8.41
C ALA A 75 -18.64 14.93 -7.04
N TRP A 76 -18.61 15.89 -6.11
CA TRP A 76 -19.18 15.71 -4.78
C TRP A 76 -20.72 15.74 -4.78
N THR A 77 -21.34 16.68 -5.49
CA THR A 77 -22.79 16.87 -5.51
C THR A 77 -23.47 15.95 -6.52
N ASP A 78 -23.04 16.00 -7.77
CA ASP A 78 -23.71 15.36 -8.90
C ASP A 78 -23.16 13.95 -9.11
N GLY A 79 -21.84 13.80 -8.97
CA GLY A 79 -21.14 12.52 -9.02
C GLY A 79 -21.32 11.66 -7.77
N ARG A 80 -21.97 12.17 -6.70
CA ARG A 80 -22.22 11.45 -5.44
C ARG A 80 -20.95 10.86 -4.81
N LEU A 81 -19.80 11.52 -4.98
CA LEU A 81 -18.50 11.02 -4.54
C LEU A 81 -18.49 10.64 -3.05
N GLY A 82 -19.18 11.41 -2.19
CA GLY A 82 -19.32 11.10 -0.77
C GLY A 82 -19.92 9.72 -0.50
N ARG A 83 -20.91 9.28 -1.28
CA ARG A 83 -21.49 7.93 -1.15
C ARG A 83 -20.49 6.86 -1.56
N TYR A 84 -19.76 7.05 -2.64
CA TYR A 84 -18.75 6.09 -3.08
C TYR A 84 -17.60 5.97 -2.07
N LEU A 85 -17.11 7.09 -1.54
CA LEU A 85 -16.10 7.11 -0.48
C LEU A 85 -16.60 6.40 0.79
N PHE A 86 -17.83 6.66 1.20
CA PHE A 86 -18.41 6.00 2.36
C PHE A 86 -18.57 4.48 2.13
N ASN A 87 -19.08 4.06 0.98
CA ASN A 87 -19.21 2.65 0.64
C ASN A 87 -17.83 1.95 0.68
N SER A 88 -16.82 2.56 0.07
CA SER A 88 -15.45 2.03 0.06
C SER A 88 -14.85 1.97 1.47
N LEU A 89 -15.08 3.00 2.30
CA LEU A 89 -14.62 3.01 3.68
C LEU A 89 -15.25 1.87 4.49
N VAL A 90 -16.57 1.70 4.40
CA VAL A 90 -17.29 0.65 5.11
C VAL A 90 -16.79 -0.73 4.69
N VAL A 91 -16.68 -1.00 3.39
CA VAL A 91 -16.20 -2.29 2.87
C VAL A 91 -14.75 -2.53 3.27
N ALA A 92 -13.86 -1.54 3.11
CA ALA A 92 -12.46 -1.67 3.46
C ALA A 92 -12.25 -1.96 4.95
N VAL A 93 -12.99 -1.28 5.84
CA VAL A 93 -12.90 -1.52 7.28
C VAL A 93 -13.38 -2.92 7.64
N VAL A 94 -14.54 -3.34 7.13
CA VAL A 94 -15.09 -4.68 7.39
C VAL A 94 -14.10 -5.76 6.91
N VAL A 95 -13.67 -5.68 5.65
CA VAL A 95 -12.72 -6.64 5.07
C VAL A 95 -11.43 -6.70 5.88
N THR A 96 -10.83 -5.56 6.19
CA THR A 96 -9.57 -5.51 6.95
C THR A 96 -9.72 -6.12 8.35
N LEU A 97 -10.83 -5.85 9.05
CA LEU A 97 -11.06 -6.40 10.38
C LEU A 97 -11.15 -7.92 10.36
N PHE A 98 -11.95 -8.48 9.45
CA PHE A 98 -12.08 -9.93 9.32
C PHE A 98 -10.78 -10.58 8.85
N GLN A 99 -10.08 -9.98 7.88
CA GLN A 99 -8.83 -10.51 7.36
C GLN A 99 -7.70 -10.48 8.41
N VAL A 100 -7.60 -9.42 9.22
CA VAL A 100 -6.65 -9.39 10.34
C VAL A 100 -7.02 -10.44 11.38
N PHE A 101 -8.31 -10.56 11.71
CA PHE A 101 -8.78 -11.58 12.65
C PHE A 101 -8.42 -13.00 12.18
N THR A 102 -8.80 -13.37 10.96
CA THR A 102 -8.52 -14.71 10.40
C THR A 102 -7.03 -14.97 10.21
N SER A 103 -6.27 -13.98 9.73
CA SER A 103 -4.83 -14.11 9.53
C SER A 103 -4.06 -14.27 10.84
N VAL A 104 -4.45 -13.58 11.91
CA VAL A 104 -3.83 -13.76 13.24
C VAL A 104 -4.10 -15.16 13.77
N LEU A 105 -5.34 -15.67 13.64
CA LEU A 105 -5.70 -17.02 14.06
C LEU A 105 -4.92 -18.08 13.25
N ALA A 106 -4.85 -17.91 11.93
CA ALA A 106 -4.09 -18.81 11.06
C ALA A 106 -2.59 -18.77 11.36
N ALA A 107 -2.01 -17.58 11.51
CA ALA A 107 -0.61 -17.39 11.85
C ALA A 107 -0.27 -18.02 13.20
N TYR A 108 -1.13 -17.89 14.21
CA TYR A 108 -0.96 -18.55 15.50
C TYR A 108 -0.94 -20.08 15.36
N ALA A 109 -1.90 -20.64 14.62
CA ALA A 109 -1.97 -22.08 14.38
C ALA A 109 -0.71 -22.61 13.67
N PHE A 110 -0.23 -21.93 12.62
CA PHE A 110 0.97 -22.35 11.89
C PHE A 110 2.28 -22.05 12.63
N ALA A 111 2.37 -20.98 13.41
CA ALA A 111 3.63 -20.60 14.07
C ALA A 111 3.86 -21.35 15.39
N ILE A 112 2.81 -21.57 16.17
CA ILE A 112 2.94 -22.03 17.56
C ILE A 112 2.45 -23.47 17.76
N LEU A 113 1.38 -23.88 17.07
CA LEU A 113 0.85 -25.23 17.25
C LEU A 113 1.59 -26.24 16.36
N ASP A 114 1.86 -27.41 16.93
CA ASP A 114 2.35 -28.57 16.21
C ASP A 114 1.20 -29.57 16.04
N PHE A 115 0.69 -29.66 14.81
CA PHE A 115 -0.44 -30.52 14.47
C PHE A 115 -0.11 -31.36 13.22
N PRO A 116 -0.68 -32.58 13.11
CA PRO A 116 -0.44 -33.44 11.95
C PRO A 116 -1.01 -32.80 10.67
N GLY A 117 -0.22 -32.81 9.59
CA GLY A 117 -0.64 -32.25 8.28
C GLY A 117 -0.32 -30.77 8.05
N LYS A 118 0.33 -30.09 9.00
CA LYS A 118 0.75 -28.67 8.94
C LYS A 118 1.44 -28.29 7.62
N ASN A 119 2.40 -29.09 7.16
CA ASN A 119 3.12 -28.81 5.92
C ASN A 119 2.23 -28.92 4.67
N VAL A 120 1.27 -29.85 4.66
CA VAL A 120 0.34 -30.03 3.53
C VAL A 120 -0.60 -28.84 3.43
N LEU A 121 -1.19 -28.42 4.57
CA LEU A 121 -2.05 -27.25 4.62
C LEU A 121 -1.29 -25.96 4.26
N PHE A 122 -0.03 -25.83 4.69
CA PHE A 122 0.81 -24.71 4.29
C PHE A 122 1.08 -24.68 2.77
N MET A 123 1.40 -25.83 2.17
CA MET A 123 1.58 -25.92 0.72
C MET A 123 0.30 -25.57 -0.04
N LEU A 124 -0.87 -26.01 0.44
CA LEU A 124 -2.16 -25.66 -0.15
C LEU A 124 -2.44 -24.15 -0.05
N PHE A 125 -2.12 -23.53 1.09
CA PHE A 125 -2.23 -22.08 1.25
C PHE A 125 -1.32 -21.32 0.27
N VAL A 126 -0.09 -21.78 0.06
CA VAL A 126 0.79 -21.17 -0.96
C VAL A 126 0.22 -21.40 -2.37
N ALA A 127 -0.37 -22.56 -2.65
CA ALA A 127 -0.98 -22.86 -3.94
C ALA A 127 -2.18 -21.93 -4.24
N THR A 128 -2.99 -21.54 -3.24
CA THR A 128 -4.10 -20.60 -3.46
C THR A 128 -3.60 -19.18 -3.77
N LEU A 129 -2.43 -18.76 -3.25
CA LEU A 129 -1.82 -17.47 -3.60
C LEU A 129 -1.35 -17.39 -5.07
N LEU A 130 -1.18 -18.54 -5.74
CA LEU A 130 -0.83 -18.61 -7.16
C LEU A 130 -2.05 -18.43 -8.08
N VAL A 131 -3.27 -18.48 -7.54
CA VAL A 131 -4.49 -18.30 -8.34
C VAL A 131 -4.55 -16.85 -8.83
N PRO A 132 -4.71 -16.63 -10.15
CA PRO A 132 -4.73 -15.28 -10.71
C PRO A 132 -5.99 -14.52 -10.28
N LEU A 133 -5.80 -13.23 -9.94
CA LEU A 133 -6.87 -12.35 -9.46
C LEU A 133 -8.07 -12.31 -10.43
N GLU A 134 -7.81 -12.25 -11.74
CA GLU A 134 -8.84 -12.19 -12.78
C GLU A 134 -9.80 -13.39 -12.74
N ALA A 135 -9.27 -14.61 -12.56
CA ALA A 135 -10.10 -15.81 -12.48
C ALA A 135 -10.93 -15.84 -11.19
N THR A 136 -10.33 -15.44 -10.08
CA THR A 136 -11.01 -15.34 -8.78
C THR A 136 -12.15 -14.32 -8.83
N LEU A 137 -11.98 -13.19 -9.51
CA LEU A 137 -13.02 -12.17 -9.65
C LEU A 137 -14.25 -12.68 -10.39
N VAL A 138 -14.07 -13.41 -11.50
CA VAL A 138 -15.18 -13.99 -12.26
C VAL A 138 -15.95 -15.00 -11.41
N VAL A 139 -15.25 -15.93 -10.75
CA VAL A 139 -15.88 -16.96 -9.90
C VAL A 139 -16.60 -16.33 -8.70
N ASN A 140 -16.01 -15.31 -8.08
CA ASN A 140 -16.63 -14.59 -6.98
C ASN A 140 -17.89 -13.84 -7.44
N TYR A 141 -17.86 -13.23 -8.63
CA TYR A 141 -19.04 -12.58 -9.19
C TYR A 141 -20.18 -13.58 -9.43
N ASP A 142 -19.91 -14.70 -10.09
CA ASP A 142 -20.90 -15.75 -10.33
C ASP A 142 -21.49 -16.29 -9.02
N THR A 143 -20.64 -16.45 -8.00
CA THR A 143 -21.08 -16.85 -6.66
C THR A 143 -22.01 -15.80 -6.04
N VAL A 144 -21.63 -14.52 -6.07
CA VAL A 144 -22.44 -13.41 -5.54
C VAL A 144 -23.78 -13.27 -6.28
N ASP A 145 -23.79 -13.48 -7.60
CA ASP A 145 -25.00 -13.48 -8.42
C ASP A 145 -25.92 -14.64 -8.06
N SER A 146 -25.38 -15.85 -7.93
CA SER A 146 -26.15 -17.03 -7.52
C SER A 146 -26.78 -16.89 -6.12
N LEU A 147 -26.14 -16.12 -5.23
CA LEU A 147 -26.63 -15.81 -3.89
C LEU A 147 -27.60 -14.62 -3.86
N GLY A 148 -27.83 -13.94 -4.99
CA GLY A 148 -28.67 -12.75 -5.08
C GLY A 148 -28.10 -11.54 -4.32
N TRP A 149 -26.79 -11.50 -4.08
CA TRP A 149 -26.11 -10.45 -3.34
C TRP A 149 -25.61 -9.29 -4.22
N VAL A 150 -25.95 -9.31 -5.51
CA VAL A 150 -25.59 -8.26 -6.46
C VAL A 150 -26.09 -6.91 -5.97
N ASN A 151 -25.25 -5.87 -6.10
CA ASN A 151 -25.53 -4.50 -5.63
C ASN A 151 -25.73 -4.36 -4.10
N THR A 152 -25.16 -5.26 -3.30
CA THR A 152 -25.19 -5.18 -1.83
C THR A 152 -23.79 -5.08 -1.22
N TYR A 153 -23.70 -4.60 0.04
CA TYR A 153 -22.43 -4.62 0.79
C TYR A 153 -21.91 -6.03 1.04
N ALA A 154 -22.79 -7.02 1.20
CA ALA A 154 -22.40 -8.42 1.36
C ALA A 154 -21.70 -8.94 0.11
N GLY A 155 -22.25 -8.66 -1.08
CA GLY A 155 -21.64 -9.03 -2.36
C GLY A 155 -20.27 -8.39 -2.59
N LEU A 156 -20.04 -7.20 -2.03
CA LEU A 156 -18.74 -6.51 -2.11
C LEU A 156 -17.72 -7.01 -1.07
N ALA A 157 -18.15 -7.39 0.13
CA ALA A 157 -17.26 -7.67 1.25
C ALA A 157 -16.96 -9.17 1.42
N VAL A 158 -17.98 -10.04 1.35
CA VAL A 158 -17.88 -11.46 1.71
C VAL A 158 -16.78 -12.21 0.94
N PRO A 159 -16.62 -12.02 -0.39
CA PRO A 159 -15.58 -12.72 -1.15
C PRO A 159 -14.14 -12.40 -0.72
N PHE A 160 -13.93 -11.36 0.09
CA PHE A 160 -12.62 -10.86 0.50
C PHE A 160 -12.37 -10.97 2.02
N LEU A 161 -13.24 -11.64 2.80
CA LEU A 161 -13.12 -11.66 4.26
C LEU A 161 -11.99 -12.57 4.82
N ALA A 162 -11.39 -13.44 4.01
CA ALA A 162 -10.43 -14.46 4.45
C ALA A 162 -9.20 -14.52 3.55
#